data_AF-A0A2Z6GDG6-F1
#
_entry.id   AF-A0A2Z6GDG6-F1
#
_cell.length_a   1.000
_cell.length_b   1.000
_cell.length_c   1.000
_cell.angle_alpha   90.00
_cell.angle_beta   90.00
_cell.angle_gamma   90.00
#
_symmetry.space_group_name_H-M   'P 1'
#
loop_
_entity.id
_entity.type
_entity.pdbx_description
1 polymer ?
#
loop_
_entity_poly.entity_id
_entity_poly.type
_entity_poly.pdbx_seq_one_letter_code
_entity_poly.pdbx_strand_id
1 'polypeptide(L)' 'MLDTIEIHRFSLLDEALQTYERRFGALPEWLDELSSGRALALLRQALGRGAPLNAADVLI' A
#
# COMPACT_ATOMS: atom_id res chain seq x y z
N MET A 1 25.30 4.36 -2.96
CA MET A 1 25.04 4.38 -1.51
C MET A 1 23.54 4.58 -1.39
N LEU A 2 22.77 3.51 -1.17
CA LEU A 2 21.32 3.62 -0.99
C LEU A 2 21.10 4.44 0.27
N ASP A 3 20.40 5.57 0.12
CA ASP A 3 20.13 6.50 1.19
C ASP A 3 19.22 5.80 2.22
N THR A 4 19.53 5.92 3.51
CA THR A 4 18.78 5.29 4.62
C THR A 4 17.26 5.52 4.53
N ILE A 5 16.83 6.61 3.91
CA ILE A 5 15.43 6.95 3.69
C ILE A 5 14.73 5.95 2.76
N GLU A 6 15.40 5.43 1.74
CA GLU A 6 14.79 4.47 0.80
C GLU A 6 14.52 3.15 1.50
N ILE A 7 15.48 2.64 2.28
CA ILE A 7 15.36 1.38 3.03
C ILE A 7 14.17 1.42 4.00
N HIS A 8 14.01 2.53 4.71
CA HIS A 8 12.91 2.69 5.65
C HIS A 8 11.55 2.70 4.93
N ARG A 9 11.48 3.31 3.75
CA ARG A 9 10.25 3.35 2.94
C ARG A 9 9.85 1.98 2.40
N PHE A 10 10.82 1.16 1.97
CA PHE A 10 10.57 -0.21 1.53
C PHE A 10 9.98 -1.07 2.66
N SER A 11 10.54 -0.95 3.88
CA SER A 11 10.04 -1.71 5.04
C SER A 11 8.58 -1.36 5.39
N LEU A 12 8.21 -0.08 5.29
CA LEU A 12 6.85 0.37 5.61
C LEU A 12 5.82 -0.08 4.57
N LEU A 13 6.22 -0.15 3.30
CA LEU A 13 5.35 -0.65 2.24
C LEU A 13 5.09 -2.16 2.41
N ASP A 14 6.13 -2.94 2.67
CA ASP A 14 6.01 -4.39 2.86
C ASP A 14 5.09 -4.72 4.05
N GLU A 15 5.26 -4.01 5.17
CA GLU A 15 4.39 -4.16 6.35
C GLU A 15 2.92 -3.79 6.03
N ALA A 16 2.70 -2.72 5.28
CA ALA A 16 1.37 -2.30 4.87
C ALA A 16 0.70 -3.31 3.94
N LEU A 17 1.45 -3.89 2.99
CA LEU A 17 0.97 -4.94 2.08
C LEU A 17 0.54 -6.18 2.85
N GLN A 18 1.42 -6.72 3.72
CA GLN A 18 1.11 -7.89 4.53
C GLN A 18 -0.07 -7.65 5.49
N THR A 19 -0.20 -6.45 6.04
CA THR A 19 -1.30 -6.11 6.95
C THR A 19 -2.62 -5.96 6.19
N TYR A 20 -2.58 -5.38 5.00
CA TYR A 20 -3.74 -5.26 4.13
C TYR A 20 -4.22 -6.64 3.67
N GLU A 21 -3.33 -7.49 3.17
CA GLU A 21 -3.65 -8.83 2.68
C GLU A 21 -4.23 -9.70 3.81
N ARG A 22 -3.64 -9.67 5.01
CA ARG A 22 -4.21 -10.38 6.18
C ARG A 22 -5.62 -9.92 6.54
N ARG A 23 -5.94 -8.64 6.33
CA ARG A 23 -7.25 -8.08 6.73
C ARG A 23 -8.32 -8.25 5.66
N PHE A 24 -7.96 -8.13 4.39
CA PHE A 24 -8.92 -8.08 3.27
C PHE A 24 -8.80 -9.25 2.30
N GLY A 25 -7.80 -10.12 2.48
CA GLY A 25 -7.65 -11.41 1.80
C GLY A 25 -6.83 -11.38 0.52
N ALA A 26 -6.85 -10.29 -0.25
CA ALA A 26 -6.11 -10.19 -1.51
C ALA A 26 -5.71 -8.75 -1.81
N LEU A 27 -4.51 -8.58 -2.37
CA LEU A 27 -4.03 -7.31 -2.90
C LEU A 27 -4.68 -7.01 -4.26
N PRO A 28 -5.06 -5.76 -4.55
CA PRO A 28 -5.54 -5.38 -5.87
C PRO A 28 -4.42 -5.48 -6.91
N GLU A 29 -4.67 -6.10 -8.06
CA GLU A 29 -3.65 -6.29 -9.12
C GLU A 29 -3.09 -4.96 -9.66
N TRP A 30 -3.93 -3.94 -9.74
CA TRP A 30 -3.52 -2.59 -10.18
C TRP A 30 -2.60 -1.88 -9.18
N LEU A 31 -2.42 -2.41 -7.96
CA LEU A 31 -1.60 -1.78 -6.93
C LEU A 31 -0.12 -1.79 -7.32
N ASP A 32 0.33 -2.84 -8.03
CA ASP A 32 1.71 -2.98 -8.50
C ASP A 32 2.06 -1.98 -9.62
N GLU A 33 1.06 -1.40 -10.28
CA GLU A 33 1.25 -0.34 -11.28
C GLU A 33 1.56 1.03 -10.64
N LEU A 34 1.37 1.16 -9.33
CA LEU A 34 1.57 2.42 -8.61
C LEU A 34 2.99 2.56 -8.06
N SER A 35 3.45 3.80 -7.99
CA SER A 35 4.68 4.11 -7.23
C SER A 35 4.52 3.68 -5.75
N SER A 36 5.60 3.21 -5.15
CA SER A 36 5.64 2.74 -3.75
C SER A 36 5.03 3.72 -2.74
N GLY A 37 5.22 5.03 -2.95
CA GLY A 37 4.64 6.07 -2.10
C GLY A 37 3.11 6.17 -2.21
N ARG A 38 2.57 6.06 -3.41
CA ARG A 38 1.12 6.12 -3.65
C ARG A 38 0.42 4.83 -3.21
N ALA A 39 1.05 3.67 -3.47
CA ALA A 39 0.59 2.39 -2.94
C ALA A 39 0.51 2.41 -1.40
N LEU A 40 1.58 2.87 -0.72
CA LEU A 40 1.61 2.98 0.73
C LEU A 40 0.51 3.90 1.28
N ALA A 41 0.27 5.04 0.63
CA ALA A 41 -0.78 5.98 1.05
C ALA A 41 -2.18 5.34 0.97
N LEU A 42 -2.49 4.67 -0.15
CA LEU A 42 -3.78 3.99 -0.35
C LEU A 42 -3.97 2.84 0.63
N LEU A 43 -2.95 2.00 0.85
CA LEU A 43 -3.01 0.91 1.83
C LEU A 43 -3.31 1.43 3.24
N ARG A 44 -2.64 2.50 3.67
CA ARG A 44 -2.89 3.14 4.98
C ARG A 44 -4.30 3.69 5.07
N GLN A 45 -4.80 4.33 4.02
CA GLN A 45 -6.18 4.83 3.97
C GLN A 45 -7.20 3.68 4.08
N ALA A 46 -6.99 2.58 3.35
CA ALA A 46 -7.87 1.42 3.39
C ALA A 46 -7.86 0.72 4.76
N LEU A 47 -6.68 0.55 5.36
CA LEU A 47 -6.52 0.02 6.71
C LEU A 47 -7.16 0.92 7.77
N GLY A 48 -7.02 2.23 7.62
CA GLY A 48 -7.62 3.23 8.51
C GLY A 48 -9.15 3.26 8.42
N ARG A 49 -9.72 3.22 7.20
CA ARG A 49 -11.18 3.15 7.00
C ARG A 49 -11.79 1.79 7.31
N GLY A 50 -10.95 0.73 7.35
CA GLY A 50 -11.39 -0.64 7.59
C GLY A 50 -12.17 -1.26 6.43
N ALA A 51 -11.99 -0.76 5.20
CA ALA A 51 -12.64 -1.26 3.99
C ALA A 51 -11.60 -1.46 2.87
N PRO A 52 -11.73 -2.54 2.07
CA PRO A 52 -10.78 -2.87 1.01
C PRO A 52 -10.73 -1.79 -0.05
N LEU A 53 -9.58 -1.63 -0.71
CA LEU A 53 -9.39 -0.72 -1.84
C LEU A 53 -10.35 -1.05 -2.98
N ASN A 54 -10.87 0.01 -3.59
CA ASN A 54 -11.64 -0.04 -4.83
C ASN A 54 -10.83 0.64 -5.94
N ALA A 55 -10.94 0.18 -7.18
CA ALA A 55 -10.29 0.82 -8.33
C ALA A 55 -10.60 2.32 -8.45
N ALA A 56 -11.80 2.74 -8.00
CA ALA A 56 -12.18 4.15 -7.96
C ALA A 56 -11.33 5.00 -6.99
N ASP A 57 -10.74 4.40 -5.95
CA ASP A 57 -9.88 5.12 -4.99
C ASP A 57 -8.56 5.61 -5.64
N VAL A 58 -8.18 5.04 -6.79
CA VAL A 58 -6.94 5.38 -7.50
C VAL A 58 -7.08 6.66 -8.34
N LEU A 59 -8.30 6.97 -8.76
CA LEU A 59 -8.64 8.04 -9.71
C LEU A 59 -8.73 9.44 -9.07
N ILE A 60 -8.53 9.54 -7.75
CA ILE A 60 -8.69 10.77 -6.97
C ILE A 60 -7.34 11.50 -6.79
#